data_AF-A0A920QXN7-F1
#
_entry.id   AF-A0A920QXN7-F1
#
_cell.length_a   1.000
_cell.length_b   1.000
_cell.length_c   1.000
_cell.angle_alpha   90.00
_cell.angle_beta   90.00
_cell.angle_gamma   90.00
#
_symmetry.space_group_name_H-M   'P 1'
#
loop_
_entity.id
_entity.type
_entity.pdbx_description
1 polymer ?
#
loop_
_entity_poly.entity_id
_entity_poly.type
_entity_poly.pdbx_seq_one_letter_code
_entity_poly.pdbx_strand_id
1 'polypeptide(L)'
;MGLIKSAVSYISGEIKKVVQLGVEVGVVVGGGNIWRGSEASVEGMERAVADYVGMLATVMNSMILQSTLENSVNVDTRVLSAIDIRQISETYIRRRAIRHLEKGRVGFYLRQVLGIHI
;
A
#
# COMPACT_ATOMS: atom_id res chain seq x y z
N MET A 1 16.08 9.75 5.41
CA MET A 1 14.66 9.46 5.10
C MET A 1 14.60 8.76 3.76
N GLY A 2 14.11 7.53 3.65
CA GLY A 2 14.08 6.86 2.34
C GLY A 2 13.76 5.38 2.40
N LEU A 3 13.05 4.89 1.38
CA LEU A 3 12.78 3.47 1.17
C LEU A 3 14.09 2.75 0.84
N ILE A 4 14.40 1.74 1.65
CA ILE A 4 15.55 0.88 1.44
C ILE A 4 15.22 -0.06 0.27
N LYS A 5 15.83 0.17 -0.90
CA LYS A 5 15.59 -0.64 -2.11
C LYS A 5 15.73 -2.14 -1.85
N SER A 6 16.73 -2.56 -1.06
CA SER A 6 16.92 -3.98 -0.71
C SER A 6 15.74 -4.55 0.07
N ALA A 7 15.12 -3.79 0.98
CA ALA A 7 13.93 -4.22 1.70
C ALA A 7 12.72 -4.37 0.75
N VAL A 8 12.53 -3.43 -0.17
CA VAL A 8 11.44 -3.49 -1.17
C VAL A 8 11.62 -4.70 -2.10
N SER A 9 12.83 -4.92 -2.62
CA SER A 9 13.14 -6.10 -3.45
C SER A 9 12.94 -7.40 -2.68
N TYR A 10 13.39 -7.48 -1.43
CA TYR A 10 13.20 -8.66 -0.59
C TYR A 10 11.72 -8.97 -0.37
N ILE A 11 10.94 -7.98 0.08
CA ILE A 11 9.49 -8.13 0.32
C ILE A 11 8.77 -8.53 -0.98
N SER A 12 9.14 -7.94 -2.12
CA SER A 12 8.54 -8.27 -3.42
C SER A 12 8.79 -9.73 -3.80
N GLY A 13 9.99 -10.25 -3.52
CA GLY A 13 10.34 -11.66 -3.72
C GLY A 13 9.51 -12.60 -2.84
N GLU A 14 9.32 -12.26 -1.57
CA GLU A 14 8.50 -13.06 -0.65
C GLU A 14 7.02 -13.06 -1.07
N ILE A 15 6.47 -11.90 -1.46
CA ILE A 15 5.11 -11.80 -1.99
C ILE A 15 4.94 -12.69 -3.22
N LYS A 16 5.90 -12.69 -4.15
CA LYS A 16 5.85 -13.55 -5.34
C LYS A 16 5.74 -15.02 -4.97
N LYS A 17 6.53 -15.49 -4.00
CA LYS A 17 6.48 -16.89 -3.54
C LYS A 17 5.10 -17.25 -3.03
N VAL A 18 4.48 -16.38 -2.23
CA VAL A 18 3.13 -16.59 -1.68
C VAL A 18 2.08 -16.62 -2.79
N VAL A 19 2.15 -15.69 -3.75
CA VAL A 19 1.25 -15.67 -4.92
C VAL A 19 1.40 -16.94 -5.76
N GLN A 20 2.63 -17.45 -5.94
CA GLN A 20 2.90 -18.70 -6.66
C GLN A 20 2.33 -19.95 -5.96
N LEU A 21 2.06 -19.88 -4.66
CA LEU A 21 1.35 -20.94 -3.93
C LEU A 21 -0.18 -20.88 -4.12
N GLY A 22 -0.68 -19.94 -4.92
CA GLY A 22 -2.12 -19.75 -5.16
C GLY A 22 -2.83 -19.02 -4.02
N VAL A 23 -2.09 -18.38 -3.11
CA VAL A 23 -2.66 -17.63 -1.99
C VAL A 23 -3.03 -16.22 -2.45
N GLU A 24 -4.21 -15.77 -2.05
CA GLU A 24 -4.69 -14.41 -2.27
C GLU A 24 -3.98 -13.42 -1.34
N VAL A 25 -3.30 -12.42 -1.89
CA VAL A 25 -2.45 -11.51 -1.10
C VAL A 25 -3.02 -10.11 -1.03
N GLY A 26 -3.36 -9.69 0.18
CA GLY A 26 -3.63 -8.29 0.53
C GLY A 26 -2.48 -7.67 1.32
N VAL A 27 -2.08 -6.45 0.96
CA VAL A 27 -0.97 -5.72 1.61
C VAL A 27 -1.47 -4.39 2.14
N VAL A 28 -1.24 -4.15 3.43
CA VAL A 28 -1.43 -2.83 4.07
C VAL A 28 -0.05 -2.25 4.36
N VAL A 29 0.26 -1.08 3.81
CA VAL A 29 1.57 -0.44 3.98
C VAL A 29 1.45 0.75 4.91
N GLY A 30 2.29 0.80 5.95
CA GLY A 30 2.41 1.96 6.84
C GLY A 30 3.27 3.07 6.21
N GLY A 31 3.22 4.28 6.78
CA GLY A 31 3.99 5.45 6.32
C GLY A 31 5.15 5.84 7.23
N GLY A 32 5.43 5.07 8.30
CA GLY A 32 6.35 5.42 9.39
C GLY A 32 7.83 5.62 9.02
N ASN A 33 8.22 5.21 7.82
CA ASN A 33 9.55 5.42 7.24
C ASN A 33 9.70 6.80 6.55
N ILE A 34 8.57 7.43 6.20
CA ILE A 34 8.51 8.76 5.57
C ILE A 34 7.95 9.79 6.54
N TRP A 35 6.96 9.41 7.35
CA TRP A 35 6.29 10.29 8.31
C TRP A 35 6.10 9.56 9.64
N ARG A 36 6.71 10.07 10.71
CA ARG A 36 6.48 9.56 12.07
C ARG A 36 5.60 10.54 12.81
N GLY A 37 4.43 10.11 13.26
CA GLY A 37 3.47 10.99 13.95
C GLY A 37 4.01 11.67 15.22
N SER A 38 5.10 11.15 15.80
CA SER A 38 5.83 11.80 16.89
C SER A 38 6.51 13.11 16.49
N GLU A 39 6.85 13.28 15.20
CA GLU A 39 7.45 14.52 14.66
C GLU A 39 6.38 15.60 14.49
N ALA A 40 5.13 15.21 14.18
CA ALA A 40 4.00 16.13 14.01
C ALA A 40 3.69 16.93 15.29
N SER A 41 3.80 16.29 16.47
CA SER A 41 3.61 16.96 17.77
C SER A 41 4.72 17.95 18.10
N VAL A 42 5.90 17.81 17.48
CA VAL A 42 7.07 18.67 17.73
C VAL A 42 7.04 19.92 16.84
N GLU A 43 6.44 19.83 15.64
CA GLU A 43 6.40 20.94 14.67
C GLU A 43 5.18 21.86 14.79
N GLY A 44 4.30 21.66 15.78
CA GLY A 44 3.10 22.49 15.96
C GLY A 44 2.05 22.32 14.86
N MET A 45 2.11 21.21 14.13
CA MET A 45 1.21 20.90 13.01
C MET A 45 -0.19 20.51 13.52
N GLU A 46 -1.24 21.00 12.85
CA GLU A 46 -2.60 20.56 13.14
C GLU A 46 -2.75 19.05 12.87
N ARG A 47 -3.40 18.34 13.80
CA ARG A 47 -3.54 16.87 13.75
C ARG A 47 -4.15 16.38 12.42
N ALA A 48 -5.14 17.08 11.87
CA ALA A 48 -5.76 16.71 10.60
C ALA A 48 -4.76 16.76 9.44
N VAL A 49 -3.89 17.77 9.39
CA VAL A 49 -2.83 17.89 8.38
C VAL A 49 -1.81 16.76 8.54
N ALA A 50 -1.42 16.46 9.78
CA ALA A 50 -0.50 15.36 10.07
C ALA A 50 -1.04 13.99 9.64
N ASP A 51 -2.36 13.77 9.76
CA ASP A 51 -3.02 12.56 9.30
C ASP A 51 -3.00 12.46 7.76
N TYR A 52 -3.23 13.57 7.04
CA TYR A 52 -3.10 13.62 5.57
C TYR A 52 -1.67 13.31 5.10
N VAL A 53 -0.65 13.90 5.72
CA VAL A 53 0.76 13.61 5.40
C VAL A 53 1.06 12.13 5.65
N GLY A 54 0.56 11.57 6.76
CA GLY A 54 0.66 10.14 7.04
C GLY A 54 -0.01 9.26 5.99
N MET A 55 -1.17 9.66 5.46
CA MET A 55 -1.84 8.93 4.37
C MET A 55 -1.05 9.01 3.07
N LEU A 56 -0.52 10.18 2.70
CA LEU A 56 0.34 10.33 1.52
C LEU A 56 1.62 9.51 1.63
N ALA A 57 2.19 9.38 2.83
CA ALA A 57 3.30 8.47 3.09
C ALA A 57 2.95 7.01 2.78
N THR A 58 1.75 6.56 3.14
CA THR A 58 1.28 5.19 2.76
C THR A 58 1.11 5.05 1.25
N VAL A 59 0.56 6.06 0.58
CA VAL A 59 0.39 6.09 -0.89
C VAL A 59 1.75 5.92 -1.58
N MET A 60 2.75 6.72 -1.19
CA MET A 60 4.09 6.67 -1.78
C MET A 60 4.74 5.29 -1.63
N ASN A 61 4.64 4.69 -0.44
CA ASN A 61 5.18 3.35 -0.22
C ASN A 61 4.47 2.29 -1.06
N SER A 62 3.13 2.36 -1.17
CA SER A 62 2.36 1.45 -2.02
C SER A 62 2.75 1.55 -3.49
N MET A 63 2.92 2.76 -4.03
CA MET A 63 3.34 2.97 -5.42
C MET A 63 4.71 2.37 -5.71
N ILE A 64 5.65 2.49 -4.77
CA ILE A 64 7.02 1.98 -4.95
C ILE A 64 7.04 0.45 -4.90
N LEU A 65 6.30 -0.16 -3.98
CA LEU A 65 6.20 -1.61 -3.90
C LEU A 65 5.42 -2.18 -5.10
N GLN A 66 4.33 -1.53 -5.52
CA GLN A 66 3.62 -1.85 -6.77
C GLN A 66 4.56 -1.85 -7.97
N SER A 67 5.32 -0.77 -8.17
CA SER A 67 6.23 -0.65 -9.31
C SER A 67 7.28 -1.77 -9.31
N THR A 68 7.77 -2.18 -8.14
CA THR A 68 8.74 -3.27 -8.04
C THR A 68 8.10 -4.63 -8.35
N LEU A 69 6.91 -4.91 -7.83
CA LEU A 69 6.17 -6.14 -8.11
C LEU A 69 5.82 -6.28 -9.60
N GLU A 70 5.31 -5.21 -10.22
CA GLU A 70 4.91 -5.21 -11.62
C GLU A 70 6.13 -5.30 -12.55
N ASN A 71 7.12 -4.42 -12.37
CA ASN A 71 8.23 -4.29 -13.33
C ASN A 71 9.37 -5.28 -13.10
N SER A 72 9.68 -5.64 -11.85
CA SER A 72 10.84 -6.47 -11.53
C SER A 72 10.49 -7.93 -11.27
N VAL A 73 9.23 -8.20 -10.88
CA VAL A 73 8.83 -9.52 -10.38
C VAL A 73 7.67 -10.13 -11.20
N ASN A 74 7.07 -9.34 -12.10
CA ASN A 74 5.96 -9.73 -12.98
C ASN A 74 4.74 -10.25 -12.20
N VAL A 75 4.34 -9.51 -11.16
CA VAL A 75 3.14 -9.77 -10.36
C VAL A 75 2.19 -8.59 -10.54
N ASP A 76 0.97 -8.87 -11.01
CA ASP A 76 -0.08 -7.86 -11.16
C ASP A 76 -0.51 -7.32 -9.79
N THR A 77 -0.66 -6.00 -9.68
CA THR A 77 -1.06 -5.37 -8.42
C THR A 77 -2.15 -4.31 -8.61
N ARG A 78 -2.89 -3.97 -7.55
CA ARG A 78 -3.87 -2.87 -7.57
C ARG A 78 -3.86 -2.10 -6.26
N VAL A 79 -3.77 -0.77 -6.36
CA VAL A 79 -3.88 0.13 -5.20
C VAL A 79 -5.33 0.53 -4.99
N LEU A 80 -5.84 0.26 -3.80
CA LEU A 80 -7.21 0.46 -3.37
C LEU A 80 -7.25 1.44 -2.20
N SER A 81 -8.07 2.49 -2.34
CA SER A 81 -8.20 3.55 -1.36
C SER A 81 -9.65 3.87 -1.07
N ALA A 82 -9.98 4.14 0.19
CA ALA A 82 -11.28 4.69 0.55
C ALA A 82 -11.42 6.18 0.19
N ILE A 83 -10.28 6.90 0.09
CA ILE A 83 -10.22 8.27 -0.43
C ILE A 83 -9.97 8.22 -1.93
N ASP A 84 -10.72 9.00 -2.71
CA ASP A 84 -10.48 9.15 -4.14
C ASP A 84 -9.16 9.89 -4.40
N ILE A 85 -8.17 9.19 -4.93
CA ILE A 85 -6.90 9.74 -5.39
C ILE A 85 -6.77 9.42 -6.87
N ARG A 86 -7.29 10.33 -7.70
CA ARG A 86 -7.31 10.18 -9.15
C ARG A 86 -5.89 9.94 -9.68
N GLN A 87 -5.78 9.08 -10.68
CA GLN A 87 -4.53 8.63 -11.31
C GLN A 87 -3.62 7.74 -10.45
N ILE A 88 -3.85 7.62 -9.13
CA ILE A 88 -2.96 6.86 -8.24
C ILE A 88 -3.62 5.57 -7.73
N SER A 89 -4.91 5.61 -7.38
CA SER A 89 -5.60 4.45 -6.80
C SER A 89 -6.99 4.26 -7.37
N GLU A 90 -7.45 3.01 -7.41
CA GLU A 90 -8.87 2.73 -7.60
C GLU A 90 -9.61 2.94 -6.28
N THR A 91 -10.83 3.46 -6.35
CA THR A 91 -11.72 3.49 -5.18
C THR A 91 -11.96 2.07 -4.67
N TYR A 92 -11.76 1.88 -3.36
CA TYR A 92 -12.03 0.60 -2.71
C TYR A 92 -13.52 0.29 -2.78
N ILE A 93 -13.82 -0.82 -3.43
CA ILE A 93 -15.14 -1.45 -3.41
C ILE A 93 -14.90 -2.91 -3.07
N ARG A 94 -15.46 -3.39 -1.95
CA ARG A 94 -15.21 -4.76 -1.44
C ARG A 94 -15.28 -5.84 -2.51
N ARG A 95 -16.34 -5.85 -3.33
CA ARG A 95 -16.51 -6.83 -4.43
C ARG A 95 -15.43 -6.73 -5.50
N ARG A 96 -14.92 -5.53 -5.79
CA ARG A 96 -13.82 -5.31 -6.74
C ARG A 96 -12.50 -5.79 -6.17
N ALA A 97 -12.26 -5.53 -4.89
CA ALA A 97 -11.08 -6.02 -4.18
C ALA A 97 -11.01 -7.55 -4.21
N ILE A 98 -12.10 -8.22 -3.82
CA ILE A 98 -12.22 -9.69 -3.88
C ILE A 98 -11.95 -10.19 -5.30
N ARG A 99 -12.54 -9.58 -6.33
CA ARG A 99 -12.32 -9.99 -7.72
C ARG A 99 -10.87 -9.80 -8.20
N HIS A 100 -10.12 -8.84 -7.65
CA HIS A 100 -8.69 -8.72 -7.95
C HIS A 100 -7.90 -9.85 -7.28
N LEU A 101 -8.23 -10.19 -6.04
CA LEU A 101 -7.63 -11.31 -5.31
C LEU A 101 -7.88 -12.66 -6.00
N GLU A 102 -9.13 -12.95 -6.39
CA GLU A 102 -9.52 -14.17 -7.13
C GLU A 102 -8.78 -14.31 -8.47
N LYS A 103 -8.28 -13.20 -9.04
CA LYS A 103 -7.48 -13.18 -10.28
C LYS A 103 -5.99 -13.31 -10.03
N GLY A 104 -5.56 -13.57 -8.80
CA GLY A 104 -4.16 -13.67 -8.40
C GLY A 104 -3.42 -12.33 -8.35
N ARG A 105 -4.13 -11.20 -8.28
CA ARG A 105 -3.50 -9.87 -8.17
C ARG A 105 -3.26 -9.51 -6.72
N VAL A 106 -2.15 -8.84 -6.44
CA VAL A 106 -1.86 -8.32 -5.11
C VAL A 106 -2.64 -7.02 -4.89
N GLY A 107 -3.48 -6.98 -3.86
CA GLY A 107 -4.22 -5.77 -3.48
C GLY A 107 -3.47 -4.94 -2.45
N PHE A 108 -3.14 -3.70 -2.76
CA PHE A 108 -2.65 -2.71 -1.79
C PHE A 108 -3.80 -1.92 -1.20
N TYR A 109 -3.84 -1.83 0.13
CA TYR A 109 -4.91 -1.13 0.84
C TYR A 109 -4.34 0.01 1.66
N LEU A 110 -4.87 1.22 1.41
CA LEU A 110 -4.45 2.41 2.12
C LEU A 110 -5.13 2.53 3.49
N ARG A 111 -4.55 3.35 4.38
CA ARG A 111 -4.85 3.48 5.82
C ARG A 111 -6.32 3.77 6.19
N GLN A 112 -7.20 4.05 5.25
CA GLN A 112 -8.62 4.31 5.50
C GLN A 112 -9.60 3.30 4.88
N VAL A 113 -9.11 2.16 4.39
CA VAL A 113 -9.99 1.06 4.00
C VAL A 113 -10.53 0.37 5.28
N LEU A 114 -11.53 1.00 5.89
CA LEU A 114 -12.27 0.49 7.04
C LEU A 114 -12.90 -0.87 6.69
N GLY A 115 -12.59 -1.92 7.46
CA GLY A 115 -13.30 -3.20 7.37
C GLY A 115 -12.71 -4.26 6.45
N ILE A 116 -11.39 -4.25 6.20
CA ILE A 116 -10.71 -5.43 5.63
C ILE A 116 -10.60 -6.49 6.73
N HIS A 117 -11.69 -7.23 6.95
CA HIS A 117 -11.59 -8.59 7.46
C HIS A 117 -11.07 -9.43 6.29
N ILE A 118 -9.74 -9.62 6.22
CA ILE A 118 -9.12 -10.69 5.44
C ILE A 118 -9.43 -12.00 6.15
#